data_AF-A0A4U1CP11-F1
#
_entry.id   AF-A0A4U1CP11-F1
#
_cell.length_a   1.000
_cell.length_b   1.000
_cell.length_c   1.000
_cell.angle_alpha   90.00
_cell.angle_beta   90.00
_cell.angle_gamma   90.00
#
_symmetry.space_group_name_H-M   'P 1'
#
loop_
_entity.id
_entity.type
_entity.pdbx_description
1 polymer ?
#
loop_
_entity_poly.entity_id
_entity_poly.type
_entity_poly.pdbx_seq_one_letter_code
_entity_poly.pdbx_strand_id
1 'polypeptide(L)'
;MHRSLIILTIFLLGCSTPSRLLTINPIANNNKDVFILSTLIRDHLRQTNGREFSLFELHKNDPLKRISNNFDLIEMKAKGGYISIYFKFSKSRDESEIEFSDQEKEMLVRNNWTEKRFGENYDGEIRFDYGERFYRIKRLVLKRE
;
A
#
# COMPACT_ATOMS: atom_id res chain seq x y z
N MET A 1 14.38 52.00 -48.27
CA MET A 1 12.95 51.69 -48.23
C MET A 1 12.77 50.27 -47.69
N HIS A 2 11.79 50.09 -46.81
CA HIS A 2 11.18 48.84 -46.30
C HIS A 2 12.08 47.93 -45.45
N ARG A 3 12.05 48.02 -44.10
CA ARG A 3 11.04 47.47 -43.17
C ARG A 3 10.66 46.02 -43.49
N SER A 4 11.17 45.08 -42.71
CA SER A 4 10.49 43.82 -42.40
C SER A 4 10.99 43.27 -41.06
N LEU A 5 10.24 43.65 -40.03
CA LEU A 5 10.18 43.03 -38.72
C LEU A 5 9.20 41.86 -38.85
N ILE A 6 9.61 40.62 -38.62
CA ILE A 6 8.68 39.52 -38.35
C ILE A 6 9.09 38.90 -37.02
N ILE A 7 8.30 39.25 -36.01
CA ILE A 7 8.30 38.69 -34.66
C ILE A 7 7.74 37.27 -34.75
N LEU A 8 8.56 36.26 -34.43
CA LEU A 8 8.09 34.88 -34.29
C LEU A 8 7.68 34.65 -32.84
N THR A 9 6.46 35.06 -32.49
CA THR A 9 5.85 34.79 -31.18
C THR A 9 4.96 33.54 -31.24
N ILE A 10 5.23 32.65 -30.27
CA ILE A 10 4.30 31.73 -29.60
C ILE A 10 3.89 30.49 -30.41
N PHE A 11 4.48 29.35 -30.05
CA PHE A 11 3.73 28.10 -29.76
C PHE A 11 4.53 27.25 -28.75
N LEU A 12 4.83 27.82 -27.59
CA LEU A 12 5.07 27.02 -26.37
C LEU A 12 3.69 26.63 -25.80
N LEU A 13 2.89 25.91 -26.59
CA LEU A 13 1.87 25.05 -26.00
C LEU A 13 2.65 23.89 -25.40
N GLY A 14 3.09 24.10 -24.16
CA GLY A 14 3.49 23.00 -23.30
C GLY A 14 2.41 21.94 -23.41
N CYS A 15 2.80 20.75 -23.84
CA CYS A 15 1.98 19.57 -23.79
C CYS A 15 1.71 19.31 -22.29
N SER A 16 0.70 19.98 -21.74
CA SER A 16 0.18 19.66 -20.43
C SER A 16 -0.46 18.29 -20.58
N THR A 17 0.29 17.27 -20.19
CA THR A 17 -0.26 15.94 -20.01
C THR A 17 -1.42 16.10 -19.03
N PRO A 18 -2.67 15.78 -19.42
CA PRO A 18 -3.78 15.88 -18.49
C PRO A 18 -3.44 15.00 -17.28
N SER A 19 -3.38 15.62 -16.10
CA SER A 19 -3.22 14.88 -14.86
C SER A 19 -4.41 13.93 -14.76
N ARG A 20 -4.17 12.63 -14.96
CA ARG A 20 -5.20 11.63 -14.70
C ARG A 20 -5.58 11.78 -13.24
N LEU A 21 -6.81 12.23 -12.97
CA LEU A 21 -7.42 12.12 -11.65
C LEU A 21 -7.33 10.66 -11.23
N LEU A 22 -6.46 10.38 -10.27
CA LEU A 22 -6.29 9.06 -9.69
C LEU A 22 -7.54 8.77 -8.85
N THR A 23 -8.52 8.08 -9.42
CA THR A 23 -9.67 7.60 -8.66
C THR A 23 -9.17 6.51 -7.71
N ILE A 24 -9.06 6.85 -6.42
CA ILE A 24 -8.64 5.91 -5.37
C ILE A 24 -9.70 4.81 -5.24
N ASN A 25 -9.25 3.55 -5.23
CA ASN A 25 -10.12 2.40 -5.03
C ASN A 25 -10.86 2.52 -3.68
N PRO A 26 -12.21 2.45 -3.62
CA PRO A 26 -12.97 2.56 -2.38
C PRO A 26 -12.55 1.53 -1.31
N ILE A 27 -12.21 0.31 -1.72
CA ILE A 27 -11.71 -0.74 -0.81
C ILE A 27 -10.41 -0.26 -0.15
N ALA A 28 -9.53 0.36 -0.92
CA ALA A 28 -8.26 0.87 -0.42
C ALA A 28 -8.45 2.07 0.53
N ASN A 29 -9.46 2.91 0.28
CA ASN A 29 -9.78 4.04 1.15
C ASN A 29 -10.34 3.61 2.51
N ASN A 30 -11.08 2.49 2.58
CA ASN A 30 -11.62 1.95 3.82
C ASN A 30 -10.63 1.01 4.56
N ASN A 31 -9.45 0.79 3.98
CA ASN A 31 -8.43 -0.14 4.50
C ASN A 31 -7.04 0.47 4.43
N LYS A 32 -6.94 1.75 4.82
CA LYS A 32 -5.69 2.52 4.76
C LYS A 32 -4.61 1.91 5.66
N ASP A 33 -5.02 1.45 6.83
CA ASP A 33 -4.21 0.70 7.78
C ASP A 33 -3.59 -0.56 7.16
N VAL A 34 -4.37 -1.33 6.39
CA VAL A 34 -3.87 -2.54 5.68
C VAL A 34 -2.85 -2.18 4.62
N PHE A 35 -3.06 -1.06 3.90
CA PHE A 35 -2.09 -0.60 2.92
C PHE A 35 -0.76 -0.21 3.59
N ILE A 36 -0.81 0.59 4.66
CA ILE A 36 0.39 1.00 5.41
C ILE A 36 1.08 -0.22 6.03
N LEU A 37 0.30 -1.18 6.54
CA LEU A 37 0.84 -2.44 7.05
C LEU A 37 1.65 -3.15 5.97
N SER A 38 1.11 -3.22 4.74
CA SER A 38 1.79 -3.88 3.62
C SER A 38 3.12 -3.22 3.24
N THR A 39 3.22 -1.88 3.36
CA THR A 39 4.47 -1.16 3.06
C THR A 39 5.49 -1.36 4.16
N LEU A 40 5.09 -1.27 5.44
CA LEU A 40 5.97 -1.54 6.58
C LEU A 40 6.54 -2.96 6.54
N ILE A 41 5.70 -3.95 6.26
CA ILE A 41 6.14 -5.34 6.14
C ILE A 41 7.13 -5.49 4.98
N ARG A 42 6.82 -4.94 3.79
CA ARG A 42 7.75 -5.00 2.66
C ARG A 42 9.12 -4.46 3.05
N ASP A 43 9.14 -3.30 3.71
CA ASP A 43 10.38 -2.63 4.05
C ASP A 43 11.16 -3.42 5.12
N HIS A 44 10.48 -4.01 6.11
CA HIS A 44 11.08 -4.97 7.04
C HIS A 44 11.65 -6.20 6.33
N LEU A 45 10.89 -6.84 5.44
CA LEU A 45 11.34 -8.03 4.70
C LEU A 45 12.58 -7.69 3.86
N ARG A 46 12.64 -6.50 3.25
CA ARG A 46 13.83 -6.02 2.53
C ARG A 46 15.04 -5.83 3.44
N GLN A 47 14.85 -5.18 4.58
CA GLN A 47 15.95 -4.88 5.52
C GLN A 47 16.48 -6.14 6.21
N THR A 48 15.63 -7.13 6.40
CA THR A 48 15.97 -8.35 7.16
C THR A 48 16.21 -9.58 6.29
N ASN A 49 16.11 -9.44 4.96
CA ASN A 49 16.16 -10.55 4.00
C ASN A 49 15.11 -11.63 4.27
N GLY A 50 13.87 -11.19 4.51
CA GLY A 50 12.70 -12.06 4.62
C GLY A 50 12.52 -12.71 5.99
N ARG A 51 13.08 -12.13 7.07
CA ARG A 51 12.78 -12.60 8.43
C ARG A 51 11.30 -12.41 8.75
N GLU A 52 10.84 -13.18 9.72
CA GLU A 52 9.47 -13.13 10.22
C GLU A 52 9.04 -11.71 10.58
N PHE A 53 7.77 -11.40 10.28
CA PHE A 53 7.10 -10.19 10.71
C PHE A 53 5.90 -10.59 11.58
N SER A 54 5.82 -10.01 12.78
CA SER A 54 4.79 -10.28 13.78
C SER A 54 4.23 -8.96 14.32
N LEU A 55 3.26 -9.05 15.23
CA LEU A 55 2.71 -7.86 15.89
C LEU A 55 3.77 -7.08 16.67
N PHE A 56 4.73 -7.78 17.28
CA PHE A 56 5.87 -7.15 17.94
C PHE A 56 6.71 -6.32 16.97
N GLU A 57 7.01 -6.87 15.78
CA GLU A 57 7.72 -6.12 14.74
C GLU A 57 6.90 -4.96 14.20
N LEU A 58 5.56 -5.07 14.14
CA LEU A 58 4.71 -3.92 13.79
C LEU A 58 4.90 -2.78 14.78
N HIS A 59 4.80 -3.03 16.09
CA HIS A 59 4.99 -1.97 17.10
C HIS A 59 6.37 -1.31 17.03
N LYS A 60 7.39 -2.07 16.67
CA LYS A 60 8.75 -1.53 16.48
C LYS A 60 8.87 -0.66 15.23
N ASN A 61 8.20 -1.05 14.14
CA ASN A 61 8.24 -0.35 12.85
C ASN A 61 7.19 0.78 12.72
N ASP A 62 6.24 0.86 13.67
CA ASP A 62 5.24 1.93 13.78
C ASP A 62 5.29 2.61 15.17
N PRO A 63 6.40 3.31 15.49
CA PRO A 63 6.61 3.90 16.82
C PRO A 63 5.59 5.00 17.18
N LEU A 64 5.02 5.66 16.17
CA LEU A 64 3.97 6.67 16.32
C LEU A 64 2.58 6.05 16.46
N LYS A 65 2.47 4.72 16.40
CA LYS A 65 1.23 3.95 16.52
C LYS A 65 0.15 4.40 15.54
N ARG A 66 0.54 4.77 14.32
CA ARG A 66 -0.38 5.19 13.28
C ARG A 66 -1.36 4.07 12.91
N ILE A 67 -0.90 2.82 12.98
CA ILE A 67 -1.71 1.65 12.61
C ILE A 67 -1.61 0.49 13.60
N SER A 68 -0.63 0.48 14.49
CA SER A 68 -0.35 -0.70 15.31
C SER A 68 -1.45 -1.05 16.32
N ASN A 69 -2.31 -0.09 16.68
CA ASN A 69 -3.50 -0.35 17.50
C ASN A 69 -4.68 -0.96 16.72
N ASN A 70 -4.61 -0.98 15.39
CA ASN A 70 -5.69 -1.48 14.52
C ASN A 70 -5.62 -3.00 14.30
N PHE A 71 -4.59 -3.68 14.80
CA PHE A 71 -4.37 -5.11 14.57
C PHE A 71 -4.16 -5.86 15.90
N ASP A 72 -4.87 -6.97 16.07
CA ASP A 72 -4.74 -7.87 17.24
C ASP A 72 -3.82 -9.05 16.95
N LEU A 73 -3.67 -9.42 15.68
CA LEU A 73 -2.89 -10.57 15.26
C LEU A 73 -2.24 -10.32 13.92
N ILE A 74 -0.97 -10.72 13.81
CA ILE A 74 -0.21 -10.78 12.56
C ILE A 74 0.59 -12.08 12.56
N GLU A 75 0.40 -12.90 11.53
CA GLU A 75 1.05 -14.18 11.37
C GLU A 75 1.63 -14.32 9.96
N MET A 76 2.92 -14.61 9.88
CA MET A 76 3.62 -14.82 8.62
C MET A 76 3.70 -16.30 8.27
N LYS A 77 3.35 -16.64 7.02
CA LYS A 77 3.53 -17.98 6.45
C LYS A 77 4.24 -17.89 5.11
N ALA A 78 5.38 -18.56 4.99
CA ALA A 78 6.07 -18.72 3.71
C ALA A 78 5.72 -20.08 3.12
N LYS A 79 5.17 -20.10 1.88
CA LYS A 79 4.90 -21.36 1.16
C LYS A 79 4.98 -21.14 -0.34
N GLY A 80 5.64 -22.05 -1.06
CA GLY A 80 5.53 -22.15 -2.53
C GLY A 80 5.88 -20.88 -3.30
N GLY A 81 6.94 -20.16 -2.92
CA GLY A 81 7.43 -18.99 -3.65
C GLY A 81 6.72 -17.67 -3.35
N TYR A 82 5.96 -17.59 -2.25
CA TYR A 82 5.42 -16.34 -1.73
C TYR A 82 5.43 -16.32 -0.21
N ILE A 83 5.38 -15.10 0.35
CA ILE A 83 5.11 -14.84 1.76
C ILE A 83 3.67 -14.35 1.87
N SER A 84 2.89 -14.99 2.72
CA SER A 84 1.57 -14.53 3.13
C SER A 84 1.62 -14.00 4.55
N ILE A 85 1.03 -12.83 4.76
CA ILE A 85 0.82 -12.26 6.09
C ILE A 85 -0.67 -12.24 6.35
N TYR A 86 -1.10 -13.03 7.32
CA TYR A 86 -2.46 -13.06 7.79
C TYR A 86 -2.61 -12.08 8.94
N PHE A 87 -3.73 -11.37 8.98
CA PHE A 87 -3.99 -10.41 10.05
C PHE A 87 -5.42 -10.50 10.56
N LYS A 88 -5.60 -10.03 11.79
CA LYS A 88 -6.89 -9.82 12.42
C LYS A 88 -6.96 -8.39 12.92
N PHE A 89 -8.06 -7.71 12.63
CA PHE A 89 -8.29 -6.36 13.11
C PHE A 89 -8.57 -6.37 14.61
N SER A 90 -8.13 -5.30 15.27
CA SER A 90 -8.54 -5.00 16.64
C SER A 90 -10.01 -4.61 16.68
N LYS A 91 -10.69 -4.92 17.79
CA LYS A 91 -12.04 -4.41 18.07
C LYS A 91 -12.07 -2.89 18.20
N SER A 92 -10.94 -2.26 18.50
CA SER A 92 -10.79 -0.81 18.58
C SER A 92 -10.19 -0.20 17.31
N ARG A 93 -10.24 -0.92 16.18
CA ARG A 93 -9.76 -0.40 14.89
C ARG A 93 -10.44 0.93 14.57
N ASP A 94 -9.62 1.90 14.21
CA ASP A 94 -10.07 3.17 13.63
C ASP A 94 -9.10 3.58 12.51
N GLU A 95 -9.56 3.50 11.27
CA GLU A 95 -8.81 3.97 10.10
C GLU A 95 -9.16 5.39 9.65
N SER A 96 -10.13 6.05 10.31
CA SER A 96 -10.66 7.33 9.88
C SER A 96 -9.63 8.46 9.96
N GLU A 97 -8.81 8.44 11.02
CA GLU A 97 -7.74 9.42 11.28
C GLU A 97 -6.47 9.17 10.44
N ILE A 98 -6.41 8.08 9.69
CA ILE A 98 -5.25 7.77 8.85
C ILE A 98 -5.31 8.61 7.58
N GLU A 99 -4.41 9.58 7.48
CA GLU A 99 -4.19 10.34 6.24
C GLU A 99 -3.02 9.77 5.47
N PHE A 100 -3.17 9.59 4.15
CA PHE A 100 -2.06 9.19 3.29
C PHE A 100 -1.17 10.39 2.96
N SER A 101 0.14 10.19 3.04
CA SER A 101 1.11 11.05 2.37
C SER A 101 0.94 10.97 0.85
N ASP A 102 1.46 11.96 0.12
CA ASP A 102 1.33 11.97 -1.34
C ASP A 102 2.04 10.77 -2.00
N GLN A 103 3.18 10.34 -1.44
CA GLN A 103 3.87 9.14 -1.88
C GLN A 103 3.02 7.87 -1.67
N GLU A 104 2.31 7.77 -0.55
CA GLU A 104 1.41 6.64 -0.27
C GLU A 104 0.24 6.61 -1.25
N LYS A 105 -0.35 7.76 -1.58
CA LYS A 105 -1.43 7.86 -2.59
C LYS A 105 -0.98 7.34 -3.96
N GLU A 106 0.22 7.68 -4.40
CA GLU A 106 0.78 7.18 -5.67
C GLU A 106 0.97 5.67 -5.67
N MET A 107 1.42 5.11 -4.53
CA MET A 107 1.65 3.69 -4.38
C MET A 107 0.34 2.89 -4.30
N LEU A 108 -0.70 3.45 -3.67
CA LEU A 108 -2.00 2.83 -3.46
C LEU A 108 -2.63 2.32 -4.76
N VAL A 109 -2.55 3.15 -5.82
CA VAL A 109 -3.12 2.90 -7.16
C VAL A 109 -2.59 1.62 -7.79
N ARG A 110 -1.39 1.18 -7.42
CA ARG A 110 -0.70 0.04 -8.05
C ARG A 110 -1.02 -1.30 -7.39
N ASN A 111 -1.76 -1.31 -6.29
CA ASN A 111 -2.04 -2.53 -5.54
C ASN A 111 -3.31 -3.24 -6.02
N ASN A 112 -3.23 -4.56 -6.06
CA ASN A 112 -4.34 -5.42 -6.43
C ASN A 112 -5.14 -5.78 -5.18
N TRP A 113 -6.29 -5.12 -4.99
CA TRP A 113 -7.24 -5.38 -3.91
C TRP A 113 -8.28 -6.41 -4.34
N THR A 114 -8.55 -7.37 -3.47
CA THR A 114 -9.56 -8.40 -3.70
C THR A 114 -10.26 -8.75 -2.40
N GLU A 115 -11.46 -9.30 -2.51
CA GLU A 115 -12.21 -9.81 -1.35
C GLU A 115 -12.43 -11.31 -1.50
N LYS A 116 -12.32 -12.04 -0.40
CA LYS A 116 -12.54 -13.49 -0.36
C LYS A 116 -13.19 -13.91 0.95
N ARG A 117 -13.85 -15.07 0.95
CA ARG A 117 -14.28 -15.72 2.19
C ARG A 117 -13.05 -16.35 2.86
N PHE A 118 -12.76 -15.93 4.09
CA PHE A 118 -11.77 -16.58 4.96
C PHE A 118 -12.50 -17.43 6.01
N GLY A 119 -11.78 -18.40 6.60
CA GLY A 119 -12.22 -19.03 7.84
C GLY A 119 -12.27 -18.02 8.99
N GLU A 120 -12.80 -18.41 10.14
CA GLU A 120 -13.11 -17.50 11.26
C GLU A 120 -11.90 -16.80 11.89
N ASN A 121 -10.67 -17.21 11.55
CA ASN A 121 -9.47 -16.81 12.29
C ASN A 121 -8.81 -15.50 11.82
N TYR A 122 -9.11 -15.02 10.61
CA TYR A 122 -8.43 -13.85 10.02
C TYR A 122 -9.39 -12.94 9.27
N ASP A 123 -9.06 -11.65 9.23
CA ASP A 123 -9.82 -10.61 8.51
C ASP A 123 -9.19 -10.26 7.16
N GLY A 124 -7.96 -10.73 6.90
CA GLY A 124 -7.34 -10.60 5.59
C GLY A 124 -5.98 -11.27 5.45
N GLU A 125 -5.43 -11.12 4.24
CA GLU A 125 -4.14 -11.64 3.81
C GLU A 125 -3.41 -10.62 2.91
N ILE A 126 -2.14 -10.37 3.21
CA ILE A 126 -1.22 -9.62 2.36
C ILE A 126 -0.25 -10.63 1.73
N ARG A 127 -0.14 -10.65 0.41
CA ARG A 127 0.80 -11.54 -0.31
C ARG A 127 1.96 -10.75 -0.89
N PHE A 128 3.16 -11.26 -0.65
CA PHE A 128 4.40 -10.78 -1.24
C PHE A 128 5.03 -11.85 -2.11
N ASP A 129 5.63 -11.45 -3.23
CA ASP A 129 6.48 -12.35 -4.01
C ASP A 129 7.74 -12.70 -3.19
N TYR A 130 8.12 -13.98 -3.16
CA TYR A 130 9.29 -14.48 -2.43
C TYR A 130 10.35 -14.96 -3.43
N GLY A 131 11.62 -14.60 -3.20
CA GLY A 131 12.74 -14.94 -4.08
C GLY A 131 13.25 -13.78 -4.94
N GLU A 132 12.54 -12.67 -4.98
CA GLU A 132 13.03 -11.40 -5.54
C GLU A 132 13.50 -10.48 -4.42
N ARG A 133 14.57 -9.69 -4.65
CA ARG A 133 15.12 -8.72 -3.68
C ARG A 133 14.11 -7.68 -3.19
N PHE A 134 12.99 -7.53 -3.89
CA PHE A 134 12.08 -6.41 -3.71
C PHE A 134 10.84 -6.72 -2.88
N TYR A 135 10.53 -8.00 -2.60
CA TYR A 135 9.33 -8.45 -1.88
C TYR A 135 8.07 -7.68 -2.31
N ARG A 136 7.77 -7.68 -3.61
CA ARG A 136 6.69 -6.86 -4.15
C ARG A 136 5.34 -7.27 -3.54
N ILE A 137 4.51 -6.29 -3.18
CA ILE A 137 3.11 -6.52 -2.80
C ILE A 137 2.38 -7.06 -4.03
N LYS A 138 2.03 -8.34 -3.99
CA LYS A 138 1.36 -9.05 -5.08
C LYS A 138 -0.15 -8.85 -5.03
N ARG A 139 -0.71 -8.93 -3.81
CA ARG A 139 -2.16 -8.86 -3.59
C ARG A 139 -2.47 -8.47 -2.14
N LEU A 140 -3.53 -7.69 -1.99
CA LEU A 140 -4.20 -7.40 -0.73
C LEU A 140 -5.57 -8.07 -0.78
N VAL A 141 -5.84 -8.93 0.20
CA VAL A 141 -7.08 -9.71 0.27
C VAL A 141 -7.78 -9.39 1.57
N LEU A 142 -9.01 -8.92 1.49
CA LEU A 142 -9.85 -8.69 2.66
C LEU A 142 -10.92 -9.77 2.76
N LYS A 143 -11.38 -10.03 3.98
CA LYS A 143 -12.53 -10.86 4.22
C LYS A 143 -13.79 -10.18 3.67
N ARG A 144 -14.51 -10.93 2.85
CA ARG A 144 -15.85 -10.56 2.42
C ARG A 144 -16.81 -10.78 3.59
N GLU A 145 -17.52 -9.72 3.97
CA GLU A 145 -18.65 -9.77 4.92
C GLU A 145 -19.80 -10.65 4.39
#